data_AF-A0A944D606-F1
#
_entry.id   AF-A0A944D606-F1
#
_cell.length_a   1.000
_cell.length_b   1.000
_cell.length_c   1.000
_cell.angle_alpha   90.00
_cell.angle_beta   90.00
_cell.angle_gamma   90.00
#
_symmetry.space_group_name_H-M   'P 1'
#
loop_
_entity.id
_entity.type
_entity.pdbx_description
1 polymer ?
#
loop_
_entity_poly.entity_id
_entity_poly.type
_entity_poly.pdbx_seq_one_letter_code
_entity_poly.pdbx_strand_id
1 'polypeptide(L)' 'MRHWVRQAGHEVLTLVSLADAVGYWRRAGFVDHVPQPAAALVSYGEGARYMRLALTP' A
#
# COMPACT_ATOMS: atom_id res chain seq x y z
N MET A 1 -12.39 2.37 -5.81
CA MET A 1 -11.10 2.85 -5.27
C MET A 1 -10.30 3.64 -6.31
N ARG A 2 -9.65 3.02 -7.32
CA ARG A 2 -8.75 3.71 -8.26
C ARG A 2 -9.37 4.88 -9.03
N HIS A 3 -10.62 4.74 -9.47
CA HIS A 3 -11.34 5.79 -10.19
C HIS A 3 -11.53 7.06 -9.34
N TRP A 4 -11.93 6.90 -8.07
CA TRP A 4 -12.10 8.00 -7.13
C TRP A 4 -10.77 8.69 -6.80
N VAL A 5 -9.71 7.90 -6.56
CA VAL A 5 -8.40 8.46 -6.22
C VAL A 5 -7.81 9.26 -7.39
N ARG A 6 -8.02 8.80 -8.63
CA ARG A 6 -7.63 9.56 -9.83
C ARG A 6 -8.43 10.85 -9.99
N GLN A 7 -9.74 10.83 -9.75
CA GLN A 7 -10.59 12.02 -9.78
C GLN A 7 -10.18 13.06 -8.73
N ALA A 8 -9.65 12.61 -7.59
CA ALA A 8 -9.09 13.46 -6.55
C ALA A 8 -7.68 14.00 -6.85
N GLY A 9 -7.09 13.64 -8.01
CA GLY A 9 -5.76 14.13 -8.42
C GLY A 9 -4.59 13.50 -7.69
N HIS A 10 -4.78 12.38 -6.98
CA HIS A 10 -3.69 11.69 -6.31
C HIS A 10 -2.89 10.82 -7.27
N GLU A 11 -1.56 10.91 -7.20
CA GLU A 11 -0.63 10.19 -8.08
C GLU A 11 -0.20 8.83 -7.53
N VAL A 12 -0.36 8.62 -6.22
CA VAL A 12 0.09 7.42 -5.51
C VAL A 12 -0.95 7.02 -4.46
N LEU A 13 -1.18 5.72 -4.34
CA LEU A 13 -1.90 5.09 -3.23
C LEU A 13 -0.91 4.36 -2.34
N THR A 14 -0.99 4.59 -1.03
CA THR A 14 -0.20 3.86 -0.03
C THR A 14 -1.13 3.16 0.95
N LEU A 15 -0.78 1.93 1.35
CA LEU A 15 -1.52 1.15 2.35
C LEU A 15 -0.57 0.37 3.25
N VAL A 16 -1.09 -0.14 4.37
CA VAL A 16 -0.46 -1.22 5.13
C VAL A 16 -1.16 -2.52 4.74
N SER A 17 -0.39 -3.50 4.29
CA SER A 17 -0.85 -4.87 4.07
C SER A 17 -0.50 -5.73 5.27
N LEU A 18 -1.46 -6.49 5.77
CA LEU A 18 -1.18 -7.64 6.64
C LEU A 18 -0.44 -8.73 5.87
N ALA A 19 0.27 -9.61 6.57
CA ALA A 19 1.11 -10.65 5.98
C ALA A 19 0.37 -11.48 4.90
N ASP A 20 -0.83 -11.96 5.21
CA ASP A 20 -1.61 -12.83 4.32
C ASP A 20 -2.17 -12.10 3.08
N ALA A 21 -2.32 -10.79 3.16
CA ALA A 21 -2.86 -9.97 2.07
C ALA A 21 -1.78 -9.51 1.07
N VAL A 22 -0.49 -9.68 1.36
CA VAL A 22 0.60 -9.16 0.51
C VAL A 22 0.51 -9.72 -0.91
N GLY A 23 0.25 -11.03 -1.04
CA GLY A 23 0.12 -11.67 -2.35
C GLY A 23 -1.05 -11.13 -3.18
N TYR A 24 -2.16 -10.77 -2.52
CA TYR A 24 -3.29 -10.13 -3.17
C TYR A 24 -2.93 -8.73 -3.70
N TRP A 25 -2.28 -7.90 -2.89
CA TRP A 25 -1.91 -6.54 -3.29
C TRP A 25 -0.83 -6.50 -4.38
N ARG A 26 0.12 -7.44 -4.36
CA ARG A 26 1.10 -7.59 -5.44
C ARG A 26 0.45 -7.88 -6.79
N ARG A 27 -0.56 -8.76 -6.83
CA ARG A 27 -1.34 -9.00 -8.07
C ARG A 27 -2.11 -7.77 -8.53
N ALA A 28 -2.51 -6.91 -7.59
CA ALA A 28 -3.07 -5.60 -7.90
C ALA A 28 -2.00 -4.56 -8.30
N GLY A 29 -0.72 -4.91 -8.41
CA GLY A 29 0.35 -3.99 -8.84
C GLY A 29 0.86 -3.08 -7.73
N PHE A 30 0.52 -3.32 -6.47
CA PHE A 30 1.20 -2.68 -5.36
C PHE A 30 2.59 -3.29 -5.17
N VAL A 31 3.56 -2.45 -4.87
CA VAL A 31 4.94 -2.85 -4.56
C VAL A 31 5.26 -2.51 -3.10
N ASP A 32 6.21 -3.25 -2.51
CA ASP A 32 6.70 -2.96 -1.17
C ASP A 32 7.19 -1.51 -1.11
N HIS A 33 6.72 -0.78 -0.10
CA HIS A 33 7.12 0.59 0.19
C HIS A 33 7.75 0.59 1.57
N VAL A 34 8.84 1.32 1.76
CA VAL A 34 9.44 1.50 3.08
C VAL A 34 9.29 2.97 3.48
N PRO A 35 8.10 3.43 3.89
CA PRO A 35 7.98 4.72 4.54
C PRO A 35 8.41 4.59 6.00
N GLN A 36 9.09 5.62 6.50
CA GLN A 36 9.31 5.80 7.92
C GLN A 36 8.09 6.47 8.55
N PRO A 37 7.73 6.15 9.81
CA PRO A 37 8.44 5.27 10.72
C PRO A 37 7.85 3.84 10.80
N ALA A 38 8.73 2.82 10.75
CA ALA A 38 8.38 1.41 10.88
C ALA A 38 7.66 1.07 12.21
N ALA A 39 7.77 1.93 13.23
CA ALA A 39 7.06 1.79 14.51
C ALA A 39 5.54 1.68 14.35
N ALA A 40 4.97 2.31 13.31
CA ALA A 40 3.54 2.25 13.06
C ALA A 40 3.06 0.88 12.54
N LEU A 41 3.97 -0.02 12.10
CA LEU A 41 3.61 -1.38 11.69
C LEU A 41 3.43 -2.33 12.88
N VAL A 42 3.98 -2.01 14.05
CA VAL A 42 3.93 -2.88 15.23
C VAL A 42 2.49 -3.19 15.66
N SER A 43 1.58 -2.22 15.52
CA SER A 43 0.16 -2.42 15.83
C SER A 43 -0.60 -3.28 14.82
N TYR A 44 -0.04 -3.53 13.63
CA TYR A 44 -0.65 -4.35 12.58
C TYR A 44 -0.24 -5.82 12.65
N GLY A 45 0.69 -6.18 13.55
CA GLY A 45 1.18 -7.54 13.73
C GLY A 45 2.36 -7.92 12.84
N GLU A 46 2.88 -9.12 13.06
CA GLU A 46 4.06 -9.62 12.37
C GLU A 46 3.84 -9.73 10.85
N GLY A 47 4.86 -9.34 10.08
CA GLY A 47 4.82 -9.41 8.62
C GLY A 47 3.97 -8.35 7.93
N ALA A 48 3.37 -7.42 8.68
CA ALA A 48 2.72 -6.25 8.09
C ALA A 48 3.73 -5.37 7.38
N ARG A 49 3.36 -4.84 6.21
CA ARG A 49 4.25 -4.02 5.36
C ARG A 49 3.50 -2.88 4.72
N TYR A 50 4.17 -1.75 4.57
CA TYR A 50 3.66 -0.71 3.69
C TYR A 50 3.81 -1.12 2.24
N MET A 51 2.82 -0.76 1.43
CA MET A 51 2.84 -0.97 -0.01
C MET A 51 2.32 0.26 -0.73
N ARG A 52 2.81 0.49 -1.94
CA ARG A 52 2.42 1.61 -2.79
C ARG A 52 2.00 1.18 -4.18
N LEU A 53 1.10 1.93 -4.79
CA LEU A 53 0.67 1.81 -6.18
C LEU A 53 0.76 3.17 -6.84
N ALA A 54 1.50 3.26 -7.94
CA ALA A 54 1.45 4.44 -8.81
C ALA A 54 0.14 4.47 -9.59
N LEU A 55 -0.47 5.65 -9.72
CA LEU A 55 -1.76 5.87 -10.38
C LEU A 55 -1.66 6.68 -11.66
N THR A 56 -0.44 7.08 -12.01
CA THR A 56 -0.11 7.68 -13.29
C THR A 56 -0.63 6.84 -14.45
N PRO A 57 -1.01 7.49 -15.56
CA PRO A 57 -1.45 6.81 -16.78
C PRO A 57 -0.37 5.90 -17.38
#